data_AF-A0A1G8LZ93-F1
#
_entry.id   AF-A0A1G8LZ93-F1
#
_cell.length_a   1.000
_cell.length_b   1.000
_cell.length_c   1.000
_cell.angle_alpha   90.00
_cell.angle_beta   90.00
_cell.angle_gamma   90.00
#
_symmetry.space_group_name_H-M   'P 1'
#
loop_
_entity.id
_entity.type
_entity.pdbx_description
1 polymer ?
#
loop_
_entity_poly.entity_id
_entity_poly.type
_entity_poly.pdbx_seq_one_letter_code
_entity_poly.pdbx_strand_id
1 'polypeptide(L)'
;MKLKVLKAEVIFQLMVSLIGLLYVTVDYSQKSAGMTFFIALFYVGISNLLGFLLRVSLFASKFNRYYFFGVILFFVILYLVSIFTMDSRIDMVFYFMGIGGVLFNIYYLLYGFYLIKVTQKIK
;
A
#
# COMPACT_ATOMS: atom_id res chain seq x y z
N MET A 1 9.75 22.90 -6.12
CA MET A 1 8.62 22.61 -5.23
C MET A 1 8.25 21.12 -5.23
N LYS A 2 7.95 20.52 -6.40
CA LYS A 2 7.54 19.11 -6.55
C LYS A 2 8.40 18.08 -5.80
N LEU A 3 9.74 18.18 -5.91
CA LEU A 3 10.66 17.27 -5.22
C LEU A 3 10.56 17.34 -3.68
N LYS A 4 10.34 18.53 -3.10
CA LYS A 4 10.19 18.69 -1.64
C LYS A 4 8.91 18.01 -1.16
N VAL A 5 7.82 18.19 -1.91
CA VAL A 5 6.53 17.54 -1.62
C VAL A 5 6.66 16.02 -1.72
N LEU A 6 7.32 15.50 -2.76
CA LEU A 6 7.53 14.06 -2.93
C LEU A 6 8.38 13.46 -1.79
N LYS A 7 9.43 14.16 -1.34
CA LYS A 7 10.22 13.72 -0.19
C LYS A 7 9.38 13.66 1.09
N ALA A 8 8.57 14.69 1.34
CA ALA A 8 7.68 14.71 2.50
C ALA A 8 6.64 13.59 2.45
N GLU A 9 6.06 13.34 1.28
CA GLU A 9 5.11 12.25 1.06
C GLU A 9 5.74 10.88 1.32
N VAL A 10 6.93 10.58 0.78
CA VAL A 10 7.62 9.31 1.03
C VAL A 10 7.97 9.12 2.52
N ILE A 11 8.39 10.19 3.20
CA ILE A 11 8.65 10.14 4.66
C ILE A 11 7.37 9.83 5.42
N PHE A 12 6.27 10.51 5.09
CA PHE A 12 4.96 10.24 5.70
C PHE A 12 4.53 8.78 5.46
N GLN A 13 4.67 8.28 4.23
CA GLN A 13 4.39 6.90 3.86
C GLN A 13 5.17 5.89 4.71
N LEU A 14 6.47 6.15 4.89
CA LEU A 14 7.35 5.33 5.71
C LEU A 14 6.90 5.32 7.17
N MET A 15 6.56 6.49 7.73
CA MET A 15 6.10 6.58 9.11
C MET A 15 4.80 5.80 9.32
N VAL A 16 3.81 5.96 8.43
CA VAL A 16 2.55 5.21 8.50
C VAL A 16 2.80 3.71 8.40
N SER A 17 3.68 3.29 7.47
CA SER A 17 4.03 1.88 7.30
C SER A 17 4.72 1.30 8.53
N LEU A 18 5.63 2.06 9.15
CA LEU A 18 6.40 1.63 10.32
C LEU A 18 5.52 1.56 11.57
N ILE A 19 4.66 2.57 11.78
CA ILE A 19 3.67 2.57 12.86
C ILE A 19 2.70 1.40 12.69
N GLY A 20 2.20 1.18 11.48
CA GLY A 20 1.32 0.04 11.17
C GLY A 20 2.00 -1.30 11.47
N LEU A 21 3.26 -1.47 11.06
CA LEU A 21 4.04 -2.69 11.35
C LEU A 21 4.24 -2.90 12.86
N LEU A 22 4.61 -1.85 13.60
CA LEU A 22 4.79 -1.93 15.05
C LEU A 22 3.48 -2.30 15.75
N TYR A 23 2.37 -1.68 15.35
CA TYR A 23 1.05 -1.95 15.91
C TYR A 23 0.64 -3.42 15.71
N VAL A 24 0.84 -3.95 14.49
CA VAL A 24 0.59 -5.37 14.18
C VAL A 24 1.50 -6.29 14.98
N THR A 25 2.78 -5.94 15.14
CA THR A 25 3.76 -6.78 15.86
C THR A 25 3.41 -6.88 17.35
N VAL A 26 3.02 -5.76 17.96
CA VAL A 26 2.58 -5.73 19.37
C VAL A 26 1.31 -6.55 19.56
N ASP A 27 0.31 -6.37 18.69
CA ASP A 27 -0.95 -7.11 18.76
C ASP A 27 -0.77 -8.63 18.55
N TYR A 28 0.11 -9.01 17.62
CA TYR A 28 0.48 -10.41 17.41
C TYR A 28 1.12 -11.02 18.66
N SER A 29 1.99 -10.28 19.36
CA SER A 29 2.60 -10.74 20.61
C SER A 29 1.58 -10.95 21.74
N GLN A 30 0.45 -10.24 21.69
CA GLN A 30 -0.65 -10.33 22.65
C GLN A 30 -1.73 -11.35 22.25
N LYS A 31 -1.56 -12.08 21.13
CA LYS A 31 -2.51 -13.08 20.59
C LYS A 31 -3.92 -12.52 20.25
N SER A 32 -4.01 -11.23 19.92
CA SER A 32 -5.25 -10.51 19.55
C SER A 32 -5.47 -10.43 18.00
N ALA A 33 -4.84 -11.36 17.27
CA ALA A 33 -4.22 -11.14 15.96
C ALA A 33 -5.11 -10.90 14.71
N GLY A 34 -6.43 -10.75 14.83
CA GLY A 34 -7.33 -10.70 13.66
C GLY A 34 -7.61 -9.28 13.15
N MET A 35 -8.37 -8.53 13.95
CA MET A 35 -9.00 -7.26 13.51
C MET A 35 -7.97 -6.12 13.37
N THR A 36 -6.96 -6.13 14.23
CA THR A 36 -5.94 -5.10 14.36
C THR A 36 -5.06 -4.99 13.12
N PHE A 37 -4.76 -6.12 12.48
CA PHE A 37 -4.04 -6.18 11.21
C PHE A 37 -4.79 -5.49 10.08
N PHE A 38 -6.11 -5.72 9.97
CA PHE A 38 -6.94 -5.07 8.95
C PHE A 38 -7.06 -3.57 9.15
N ILE A 39 -7.16 -3.12 10.39
CA ILE A 39 -7.16 -1.70 10.73
C ILE A 39 -5.85 -1.05 10.27
N ALA A 40 -4.70 -1.66 10.59
CA ALA A 40 -3.40 -1.16 10.14
C ALA A 40 -3.31 -1.11 8.60
N LEU A 41 -3.74 -2.18 7.93
CA LEU A 41 -3.72 -2.28 6.48
C LEU A 41 -4.61 -1.24 5.81
N PHE A 42 -5.76 -0.93 6.41
CA PHE A 42 -6.69 0.10 5.94
C PHE A 42 -6.06 1.50 5.96
N TYR A 43 -5.43 1.90 7.07
CA TYR A 43 -4.75 3.19 7.16
C TYR A 43 -3.56 3.29 6.21
N VAL A 44 -2.78 2.21 6.05
CA VAL A 44 -1.72 2.13 5.03
C VAL A 44 -2.30 2.27 3.63
N GLY A 45 -3.43 1.62 3.34
CA GLY A 45 -4.15 1.71 2.07
C GLY A 45 -4.62 3.13 1.75
N ILE A 46 -5.24 3.83 2.71
CA ILE A 46 -5.64 5.23 2.55
C ILE A 46 -4.42 6.12 2.30
N SER A 47 -3.34 5.92 3.06
CA SER A 47 -2.10 6.66 2.87
C SER A 47 -1.54 6.45 1.46
N ASN A 48 -1.51 5.21 0.96
CA ASN A 48 -1.11 4.88 -0.40
C ASN A 48 -1.99 5.57 -1.45
N LEU A 49 -3.31 5.61 -1.24
CA LEU A 49 -4.24 6.29 -2.15
C LEU A 49 -3.99 7.80 -2.20
N LEU A 50 -3.89 8.45 -1.04
CA LEU A 50 -3.64 9.90 -0.94
C LEU A 50 -2.30 10.27 -1.58
N GLY A 51 -1.25 9.51 -1.26
CA GLY A 51 0.04 9.66 -1.91
C GLY A 51 -0.08 9.49 -3.43
N PHE A 52 -0.79 8.46 -3.89
CA PHE A 52 -0.92 8.17 -5.32
C PHE A 52 -1.57 9.33 -6.08
N LEU A 53 -2.65 9.89 -5.55
CA LEU A 53 -3.31 11.08 -6.12
C LEU A 53 -2.34 12.27 -6.17
N LEU A 54 -1.54 12.46 -5.13
CA LEU A 54 -0.51 13.49 -5.09
C LEU A 54 0.57 13.24 -6.17
N ARG A 55 1.05 12.01 -6.34
CA ARG A 55 2.06 11.69 -7.36
C ARG A 55 1.54 11.83 -8.78
N VAL A 56 0.29 11.44 -9.05
CA VAL A 56 -0.36 11.60 -10.36
C VAL A 56 -0.53 13.08 -10.73
N SER A 57 -0.91 13.93 -9.76
CA SER A 57 -1.06 15.38 -10.01
C SER A 57 0.27 16.09 -10.25
N LEU A 58 1.37 15.60 -9.68
CA LEU A 58 2.68 16.25 -9.78
C LEU A 58 3.58 15.72 -10.91
N PHE A 59 3.50 14.43 -11.22
CA PHE A 59 4.43 13.74 -12.11
C PHE A 59 3.72 12.83 -13.12
N ALA A 60 3.98 13.06 -14.41
CA ALA A 60 3.60 12.14 -15.46
C ALA A 60 4.58 10.95 -15.48
N SER A 61 4.10 9.76 -15.12
CA SER A 61 4.93 8.55 -15.03
C SER A 61 4.11 7.31 -15.40
N LYS A 62 4.68 6.43 -16.23
CA LYS A 62 4.05 5.15 -16.59
C LYS A 62 3.83 4.24 -15.37
N PHE A 63 4.65 4.38 -14.33
CA PHE A 63 4.51 3.63 -13.09
C PHE A 63 3.23 3.97 -12.32
N ASN A 64 2.67 5.18 -12.48
CA ASN A 64 1.36 5.52 -11.94
C ASN A 64 0.27 4.65 -12.59
N ARG A 65 0.36 4.44 -13.91
CA ARG A 65 -0.59 3.58 -14.63
C ARG A 65 -0.47 2.13 -14.18
N TYR A 66 0.75 1.61 -14.04
CA TYR A 66 0.96 0.24 -13.56
C TYR A 66 0.45 0.04 -12.14
N TYR A 67 0.66 1.02 -11.25
CA TYR A 67 0.09 0.97 -9.91
C TYR A 67 -1.44 0.90 -9.95
N PHE A 68 -2.08 1.79 -10.72
CA PHE A 68 -3.53 1.85 -10.84
C PHE A 68 -4.13 0.55 -11.39
N PHE A 69 -3.60 0.03 -12.49
CA PHE A 69 -4.06 -1.24 -13.06
C PHE A 69 -3.78 -2.43 -12.14
N GLY A 70 -2.65 -2.41 -11.41
CA GLY A 70 -2.36 -3.41 -10.40
C GLY A 70 -3.42 -3.44 -9.29
N VAL A 71 -3.80 -2.26 -8.77
CA VAL A 71 -4.86 -2.15 -7.74
C VAL A 71 -6.20 -2.67 -8.26
N ILE A 72 -6.59 -2.32 -9.49
CA ILE A 72 -7.82 -2.86 -10.11
C ILE A 72 -7.74 -4.38 -10.21
N LEU A 73 -6.65 -4.91 -10.75
CA LEU A 73 -6.45 -6.35 -10.91
C LEU A 73 -6.52 -7.06 -9.56
N PHE A 74 -5.93 -6.48 -8.52
CA PHE A 74 -6.01 -7.00 -7.15
C PHE A 74 -7.45 -7.13 -6.65
N PHE A 75 -8.28 -6.09 -6.84
CA PHE A 75 -9.69 -6.16 -6.45
C PHE A 75 -10.48 -7.17 -7.28
N VAL A 76 -10.18 -7.31 -8.58
CA VAL A 76 -10.80 -8.34 -9.43
C VAL A 76 -10.44 -9.74 -8.95
N ILE A 77 -9.16 -10.01 -8.66
CA ILE A 77 -8.73 -11.31 -8.13
C ILE A 77 -9.35 -11.55 -6.75
N LEU A 78 -9.37 -10.53 -5.87
CA LEU A 78 -9.99 -10.63 -4.55
C LEU A 78 -11.47 -11.00 -4.67
N TYR A 79 -12.20 -10.36 -5.58
CA TYR A 79 -13.60 -10.67 -5.84
C TYR A 79 -13.81 -12.11 -6.31
N LEU A 80 -13.01 -12.56 -7.28
CA LEU A 80 -13.06 -13.95 -7.77
C LEU A 80 -12.75 -14.94 -6.64
N VAL A 81 -11.67 -14.72 -5.89
CA VAL A 81 -11.30 -15.57 -4.74
C VAL A 81 -12.46 -15.63 -3.75
N SER A 82 -13.06 -14.49 -3.41
CA SER A 82 -14.16 -14.41 -2.43
C SER A 82 -15.40 -15.20 -2.86
N ILE A 83 -15.74 -15.17 -4.14
CA ILE A 83 -16.88 -15.96 -4.68
C ILE A 83 -16.57 -17.46 -4.68
N PHE A 84 -15.35 -17.85 -5.05
CA PHE A 84 -14.99 -19.27 -5.13
C PHE A 84 -14.68 -19.90 -3.76
N THR A 85 -14.51 -19.12 -2.69
CA THR A 85 -14.20 -19.62 -1.32
C THR A 85 -15.32 -19.40 -0.30
N MET A 86 -16.49 -18.96 -0.76
CA MET A 86 -17.59 -18.39 0.03
C MET A 86 -18.07 -19.24 1.22
N ASP A 87 -17.90 -20.57 1.18
CA ASP A 87 -18.42 -21.50 2.20
C ASP A 87 -17.38 -22.17 3.12
N SER A 88 -16.07 -22.01 2.88
CA SER A 88 -15.08 -22.80 3.67
C SER A 88 -13.74 -22.15 3.98
N ARG A 89 -13.36 -21.03 3.33
CA ARG A 89 -12.01 -20.44 3.50
C ARG A 89 -11.99 -18.92 3.49
N ILE A 90 -12.75 -18.29 4.38
CA ILE A 90 -12.68 -16.84 4.65
C ILE A 90 -11.23 -16.41 5.00
N ASP A 91 -10.47 -17.24 5.71
CA ASP A 91 -9.07 -16.97 6.05
C ASP A 91 -8.18 -16.73 4.81
N MET A 92 -8.48 -17.42 3.69
CA MET A 92 -7.73 -17.25 2.45
C MET A 92 -7.93 -15.86 1.85
N VAL A 93 -9.16 -15.32 1.94
CA VAL A 93 -9.48 -13.96 1.52
C VAL A 93 -8.69 -12.96 2.36
N PHE A 94 -8.66 -13.18 3.68
CA PHE A 94 -7.93 -12.36 4.63
C PHE A 94 -6.42 -12.38 4.40
N TYR A 95 -5.82 -13.54 4.18
CA TYR A 95 -4.40 -13.64 3.83
C TYR A 95 -4.08 -12.98 2.49
N PHE A 96 -4.93 -13.16 1.48
CA PHE A 96 -4.76 -12.52 0.18
C PHE A 96 -4.81 -10.99 0.29
N MET A 97 -5.77 -10.45 1.07
CA MET A 97 -5.85 -9.02 1.35
C MET A 97 -4.60 -8.50 2.05
N GLY A 98 -4.12 -9.22 3.07
CA GLY A 98 -2.93 -8.87 3.82
C GLY A 98 -1.67 -8.83 2.96
N ILE A 99 -1.38 -9.94 2.27
CA ILE A 99 -0.20 -10.06 1.41
C ILE A 99 -0.26 -9.02 0.28
N GLY A 100 -1.41 -8.90 -0.39
CA GLY A 100 -1.59 -7.92 -1.46
C GLY A 100 -1.38 -6.49 -0.98
N GLY A 101 -1.99 -6.10 0.13
CA GLY A 101 -1.82 -4.76 0.71
C GLY A 101 -0.37 -4.43 1.05
N VAL A 102 0.37 -5.38 1.64
CA VAL A 102 1.80 -5.22 1.94
C VAL A 102 2.62 -5.06 0.65
N LEU A 103 2.36 -5.89 -0.37
CA LEU A 103 3.07 -5.80 -1.65
C LEU A 103 2.82 -4.46 -2.36
N PHE A 104 1.58 -3.96 -2.37
CA PHE A 104 1.28 -2.64 -2.93
C PHE A 104 1.97 -1.53 -2.16
N ASN A 105 2.02 -1.62 -0.83
CA ASN A 105 2.73 -0.65 -0.01
C ASN A 105 4.24 -0.63 -0.31
N ILE A 106 4.87 -1.80 -0.43
CA ILE A 106 6.29 -1.92 -0.79
C ILE A 106 6.55 -1.34 -2.18
N TYR A 107 5.75 -1.74 -3.18
CA TYR A 107 5.85 -1.20 -4.53
C TYR A 107 5.75 0.32 -4.51
N TYR A 108 4.77 0.84 -3.76
CA TYR A 108 4.50 2.27 -3.70
C TYR A 108 5.65 3.05 -3.04
N LEU A 109 6.25 2.52 -1.97
CA LEU A 109 7.45 3.10 -1.34
C LEU A 109 8.65 3.10 -2.30
N LEU A 110 8.98 1.96 -2.90
CA LEU A 110 10.09 1.83 -3.84
C LEU A 110 9.95 2.78 -5.02
N TYR A 111 8.72 2.88 -5.55
CA TYR A 111 8.39 3.81 -6.61
C TYR A 111 8.63 5.28 -6.21
N GLY A 112 8.26 5.66 -4.98
CA GLY A 112 8.51 7.00 -4.45
C GLY A 112 10.00 7.33 -4.39
N PHE A 113 10.82 6.42 -3.86
CA PHE A 113 12.28 6.58 -3.83
C PHE A 113 12.90 6.68 -5.22
N TYR A 114 12.45 5.82 -6.15
CA TYR A 114 12.89 5.88 -7.54
C TYR A 114 12.61 7.25 -8.15
N LEU A 115 11.41 7.79 -7.93
CA LEU A 115 10.97 9.05 -8.53
C LEU A 115 11.72 10.25 -7.93
N ILE A 116 12.06 10.21 -6.64
CA ILE A 116 12.97 11.17 -6.00
C ILE A 116 14.34 11.15 -6.69
N LYS A 117 14.92 9.96 -6.87
CA LYS A 117 16.25 9.79 -7.48
C LYS A 117 16.28 10.30 -8.93
N VAL A 118 15.28 9.96 -9.73
CA VAL A 118 15.15 10.45 -11.12
C VAL A 118 15.01 11.97 -11.15
N THR A 119 14.13 12.53 -10.32
CA THR A 119 13.89 13.98 -10.27
C THR A 119 15.13 14.75 -9.78
N GLN A 120 15.96 14.16 -8.91
CA GLN A 120 17.22 14.76 -8.48
C GLN A 120 18.30 14.77 -9.57
N LYS A 121 18.33 13.78 -10.46
CA LYS A 121 19.31 13.71 -11.56
C LYS A 121 19.04 14.67 -12.71
N ILE A 122 17.78 15.04 -12.91
CA ILE A 122 17.33 15.95 -13.99
C ILE A 122 17.47 17.42 -13.56
N LYS A 123 17.81 17.67 -12.29
CA LYS A 123 17.89 18.99 -11.67
C LYS A 123 19.33 19.45 -11.52
#